data_AF-A0A7G2JZL7-F1
#
_entry.id   AF-A0A7G2JZL7-F1
#
_cell.length_a   1.000
_cell.length_b   1.000
_cell.length_c   1.000
_cell.angle_alpha   90.00
_cell.angle_beta   90.00
_cell.angle_gamma   90.00
#
_symmetry.space_group_name_H-M   'P 1'
#
loop_
_entity.id
_entity.type
_entity.pdbx_description
1 polymer ?
#
loop_
_entity_poly.entity_id
_entity_poly.type
_entity_poly.pdbx_seq_one_letter_code
_entity_poly.pdbx_strand_id
1 'polypeptide(L)'
;IGFLGVHLSHRYLAHPKAFTVAAIIPMIPGVHAYKAMISMVQIHHFGFSDALFEQMISSFINTSFILGAIVFGLALPGLLFYRQKPVV
;
A
#
# COMPACT_ATOMS: atom_id res chain seq x y z
N ILE A 1 -1.98 8.21 -7.50
CA ILE A 1 -0.52 8.47 -7.59
C ILE A 1 0.17 7.81 -8.78
N GLY A 2 -0.14 6.56 -9.15
CA GLY A 2 0.55 5.88 -10.25
C GLY A 2 0.46 6.63 -11.58
N PHE A 3 -0.74 7.05 -11.99
CA PHE A 3 -0.95 7.77 -13.25
C PHE A 3 -0.29 9.15 -13.24
N LEU A 4 -0.36 9.85 -12.10
CA LEU A 4 0.32 11.14 -11.89
C LEU A 4 1.85 10.98 -11.96
N GLY A 5 2.42 9.91 -11.40
CA GLY A 5 3.84 9.62 -11.49
C GLY A 5 4.32 9.42 -12.93
N VAL A 6 3.51 8.75 -13.77
CA VAL A 6 3.79 8.61 -15.21
C VAL A 6 3.66 9.97 -15.91
N HIS A 7 2.60 10.73 -15.70
CA HIS A 7 2.43 12.03 -16.33
C HIS A 7 3.55 13.02 -15.97
N LEU A 8 3.93 13.10 -14.69
CA LEU A 8 5.02 13.94 -14.22
C LEU A 8 6.39 13.44 -14.70
N SER A 9 6.59 12.12 -14.84
CA SER A 9 7.82 11.57 -15.41
C SER A 9 8.08 12.04 -16.84
N HIS A 10 7.03 12.10 -17.67
CA HIS A 10 7.13 12.62 -19.03
C HIS A 10 7.38 14.14 -19.04
N ARG A 11 6.78 14.90 -18.12
CA ARG A 11 6.97 16.35 -18.02
C ARG A 11 8.35 16.76 -17.51
N TYR A 12 8.91 15.99 -16.57
CA TYR A 12 10.17 16.31 -15.90
C TYR A 12 11.37 15.43 -16.33
N LEU A 13 11.18 14.58 -17.36
CA LEU A 13 12.21 13.67 -17.91
C LEU A 13 12.89 12.76 -16.85
N ALA A 14 12.22 12.51 -15.72
CA ALA A 14 12.74 11.72 -14.61
C ALA A 14 11.99 10.39 -14.52
N HIS A 15 12.68 9.31 -14.15
CA HIS A 15 12.10 7.97 -14.13
C HIS A 15 10.88 7.90 -13.19
N PRO A 16 9.70 7.38 -13.62
CA PRO A 16 8.45 7.44 -12.82
C PRO A 16 8.56 6.89 -11.40
N LYS A 17 9.40 5.87 -11.20
CA LYS A 17 9.71 5.30 -9.88
C LYS A 17 10.20 6.34 -8.87
N ALA A 18 10.92 7.39 -9.29
CA ALA A 18 11.40 8.43 -8.38
C ALA A 18 10.26 9.21 -7.71
N PHE A 19 9.17 9.48 -8.44
CA PHE A 19 8.01 10.20 -7.92
C PHE A 19 7.08 9.30 -7.11
N THR A 20 6.85 8.07 -7.59
CA THR A 20 5.91 7.17 -6.93
C THR A 20 6.43 6.62 -5.61
N VAL A 21 7.74 6.39 -5.48
CA VAL A 21 8.33 5.93 -4.21
C VAL A 21 8.23 7.00 -3.13
N ALA A 22 8.56 8.26 -3.45
CA ALA A 22 8.43 9.37 -2.51
C ALA A 22 6.97 9.58 -2.05
N ALA A 23 6.01 9.39 -2.94
CA ALA A 23 4.58 9.53 -2.62
C ALA A 23 4.04 8.39 -1.74
N ILE A 24 4.59 7.17 -1.82
CA ILE A 24 4.07 6.00 -1.09
C ILE A 24 4.45 6.00 0.39
N ILE A 25 5.65 6.47 0.75
CA ILE A 25 6.16 6.45 2.13
C ILE A 25 5.14 6.98 3.16
N PRO A 26 4.55 8.18 2.99
CA PRO A 26 3.58 8.69 3.96
C PRO A 26 2.18 8.03 3.86
N MET A 27 1.87 7.33 2.77
CA MET A 27 0.54 6.74 2.54
C MET A 27 0.39 5.34 3.15
N ILE A 28 1.49 4.72 3.58
CA ILE A 28 1.45 3.39 4.21
C ILE A 28 0.76 3.51 5.58
N PRO A 29 -0.35 2.77 5.84
CA PRO A 29 -1.11 2.85 7.08
C PRO A 29 -0.40 2.10 8.23
N GLY A 30 0.80 2.55 8.60
CA GLY A 30 1.66 1.88 9.58
C GLY A 30 1.02 1.73 10.96
N VAL A 31 0.27 2.73 11.42
CA VAL A 31 -0.41 2.69 12.73
C VAL A 31 -1.47 1.58 12.79
N HIS A 32 -2.25 1.39 11.72
CA HIS A 32 -3.26 0.34 11.66
C HIS A 32 -2.61 -1.05 11.60
N ALA A 33 -1.54 -1.19 10.82
CA ALA A 33 -0.78 -2.44 10.75
C ALA A 33 -0.21 -2.83 12.12
N TYR A 34 0.40 -1.86 12.81
CA TYR A 34 1.00 -2.08 14.13
C TYR A 34 -0.05 -2.42 15.19
N LYS A 35 -1.22 -1.76 15.16
CA LYS A 35 -2.34 -2.08 16.05
C LYS A 35 -2.82 -3.53 15.84
N ALA A 36 -3.00 -3.95 14.60
CA ALA A 36 -3.39 -5.33 14.31
C ALA A 36 -2.36 -6.34 14.84
N MET A 37 -1.06 -6.07 14.61
CA MET A 37 0.03 -6.92 15.08
C MET A 37 0.10 -6.99 16.61
N ILE A 38 0.03 -5.85 17.30
CA ILE A 38 0.08 -5.83 18.78
C ILE A 38 -1.15 -6.55 19.36
N SER A 39 -2.35 -6.30 18.84
CA SER A 39 -3.56 -6.97 19.32
C SER A 39 -3.46 -8.50 19.14
N MET A 40 -2.89 -8.97 18.03
CA MET A 40 -2.62 -10.40 17.82
C MET A 40 -1.65 -10.98 18.86
N VAL A 41 -0.55 -10.28 19.14
CA VAL A 41 0.43 -10.69 20.16
C VAL A 41 -0.19 -10.67 21.56
N GLN A 42 -1.02 -9.68 21.87
CA GLN A 42 -1.73 -9.58 23.14
C GLN A 42 -2.72 -10.73 23.33
N ILE A 43 -3.46 -11.11 22.30
CA ILE A 43 -4.36 -12.29 22.35
C ILE A 43 -3.56 -13.57 22.62
N HIS A 44 -2.39 -13.72 21.98
CA HIS A 44 -1.51 -14.88 22.20
C HIS A 44 -0.95 -14.93 23.63
N HIS A 45 -0.58 -13.78 24.21
CA HIS A 45 0.07 -13.73 25.52
C HIS A 45 -0.89 -13.69 26.71
N PHE A 46 -1.97 -12.89 26.62
CA PHE A 46 -2.92 -12.65 27.71
C PHE A 46 -4.21 -13.46 27.59
N GLY A 47 -4.41 -14.17 26.48
CA GLY A 47 -5.62 -14.91 26.17
C GLY A 47 -6.63 -14.11 25.35
N PHE A 48 -7.73 -14.77 25.00
CA PHE A 48 -8.75 -14.19 24.13
C PHE A 48 -9.57 -13.10 24.83
N SER A 49 -9.79 -11.98 24.13
CA SER A 49 -10.66 -10.89 24.55
C SER A 49 -11.40 -10.35 23.33
N ASP A 50 -12.71 -10.18 23.44
CA ASP A 50 -13.55 -9.70 22.33
C ASP A 50 -13.09 -8.33 21.82
N ALA A 51 -12.70 -7.41 22.71
CA ALA A 51 -12.21 -6.09 22.35
C ALA A 51 -10.89 -6.14 21.58
N LEU A 52 -9.94 -7.01 21.99
CA LEU A 52 -8.68 -7.19 21.27
C LEU A 52 -8.89 -7.85 19.91
N PHE A 53 -9.83 -8.79 19.83
CA PHE A 53 -10.15 -9.48 18.58
C PHE A 53 -10.82 -8.54 17.57
N GLU A 54 -11.78 -7.73 18.01
CA GLU A 54 -12.40 -6.70 17.19
C GLU A 54 -11.36 -5.69 16.68
N GLN A 55 -10.50 -5.20 17.57
CA GLN A 55 -9.43 -4.27 17.22
C GLN A 55 -8.45 -4.89 16.20
N MET A 56 -8.08 -6.14 16.39
CA MET A 56 -7.20 -6.88 15.48
C MET A 56 -7.80 -6.98 14.09
N ILE A 57 -9.04 -7.50 13.98
CA ILE A 57 -9.71 -7.72 12.70
C ILE A 57 -10.00 -6.39 11.98
N SER A 58 -10.54 -5.40 12.68
CA SER A 58 -10.83 -4.09 12.10
C SER A 58 -9.57 -3.40 11.57
N SER A 59 -8.49 -3.42 12.34
CA SER A 59 -7.22 -2.82 11.93
C SER A 59 -6.57 -3.60 10.78
N PHE A 60 -6.65 -4.93 10.79
CA PHE A 60 -6.13 -5.80 9.74
C PHE A 60 -6.85 -5.59 8.40
N ILE A 61 -8.19 -5.57 8.43
CA ILE A 61 -9.02 -5.35 7.24
C ILE A 61 -8.74 -3.97 6.65
N ASN A 62 -8.75 -2.92 7.47
CA ASN A 62 -8.47 -1.56 7.01
C ASN A 62 -7.07 -1.44 6.39
N THR A 63 -6.06 -2.01 7.04
CA THR A 63 -4.68 -2.04 6.53
C THR A 63 -4.61 -2.74 5.18
N SER A 64 -5.24 -3.91 5.06
CA SER A 64 -5.22 -4.73 3.84
C SER A 64 -5.91 -4.03 2.68
N PHE A 65 -7.06 -3.40 2.92
CA PHE A 65 -7.77 -2.63 1.89
C PHE A 65 -6.98 -1.41 1.42
N ILE A 66 -6.40 -0.64 2.34
CA ILE A 66 -5.61 0.55 1.99
C ILE A 66 -4.36 0.14 1.21
N LEU A 67 -3.61 -0.86 1.69
CA LEU A 67 -2.42 -1.36 0.99
C LEU A 67 -2.78 -1.94 -0.38
N GLY A 68 -3.86 -2.74 -0.45
CA GLY A 68 -4.35 -3.29 -1.72
C GLY A 68 -4.69 -2.20 -2.73
N ALA A 69 -5.41 -1.16 -2.30
CA ALA A 69 -5.75 -0.01 -3.15
C ALA A 69 -4.51 0.75 -3.65
N ILE A 70 -3.51 0.96 -2.78
CA ILE A 70 -2.26 1.64 -3.15
C ILE A 70 -1.46 0.80 -4.17
N VAL A 71 -1.28 -0.49 -3.89
CA VAL A 71 -0.53 -1.41 -4.77
C VAL A 71 -1.20 -1.49 -6.13
N PHE A 72 -2.53 -1.65 -6.16
CA PHE A 72 -3.30 -1.70 -7.40
C PHE A 72 -3.20 -0.40 -8.18
N GLY A 73 -3.42 0.74 -7.51
CA GLY A 73 -3.32 2.07 -8.13
C GLY A 73 -1.92 2.43 -8.65
N LEU A 74 -0.87 1.81 -8.11
CA LEU A 74 0.50 1.97 -8.58
C LEU A 74 0.84 1.02 -9.74
N ALA A 75 0.37 -0.23 -9.68
CA ALA A 75 0.69 -1.25 -10.69
C ALA A 75 0.01 -0.97 -12.04
N LEU A 76 -1.21 -0.40 -12.03
CA LEU A 76 -2.01 -0.11 -13.23
C LEU A 76 -1.25 0.70 -14.32
N PRO A 77 -0.64 1.85 -14.04
CA PRO A 77 0.09 2.61 -15.05
C PRO A 77 1.30 1.87 -15.61
N GLY A 78 2.01 1.10 -14.79
CA GLY A 78 3.11 0.26 -15.25
C GLY A 78 2.63 -0.79 -16.25
N LEU A 79 1.50 -1.45 -15.97
CA LEU A 79 0.89 -2.44 -16.87
C LEU A 79 0.34 -1.82 -18.16
N LEU A 80 -0.27 -0.63 -18.08
CA LEU A 80 -0.93 0.00 -19.22
C LEU A 80 0.04 0.73 -20.16
N PHE A 81 1.05 1.43 -19.63
CA PHE A 81 1.92 2.30 -20.42
C PHE A 81 3.30 1.70 -20.72
N TYR A 82 3.83 0.83 -19.85
CA TYR A 82 5.14 0.22 -20.07
C TYR A 82 5.01 -1.14 -20.75
N ARG A 83 5.19 -1.16 -22.08
CA ARG A 83 5.18 -2.39 -22.89
C ARG A 83 6.55 -3.07 -22.83
N GLN A 84 6.61 -4.33 -22.40
CA GLN A 84 7.87 -5.07 -22.20
C GLN A 84 8.55 -5.57 -23.49
N LYS A 85 7.86 -5.59 -24.64
CA LYS A 85 8.43 -6.05 -25.93
C LYS A 85 8.13 -5.05 -27.07
N PRO A 86 9.15 -4.61 -27.84
CA PRO A 86 8.91 -3.93 -29.11
C PRO A 86 8.27 -4.93 -30.08
N VAL A 87 7.31 -4.45 -30.88
CA VAL A 87 6.81 -5.20 -32.03
C VAL A 87 7.34 -4.41 -33.20
N VAL A 88 8.21 -5.08 -33.96
CA VAL A 88 9.12 -4.58 -35.01
C VAL A 88 10.35 -3.85 -34.49
#